data_AF-A0A257LTX5-F1
#
_entry.id   AF-A0A257LTX5-F1
#
_cell.length_a   1.000
_cell.length_b   1.000
_cell.length_c   1.000
_cell.angle_alpha   90.00
_cell.angle_beta   90.00
_cell.angle_gamma   90.00
#
_symmetry.space_group_name_H-M   'P 1'
#
loop_
_entity.id
_entity.type
_entity.pdbx_description
1 polymer ?
#
loop_
_entity_poly.entity_id
_entity_poly.type
_entity_poly.pdbx_seq_one_letter_code
_entity_poly.pdbx_strand_id
1 'polypeptide(L)'
;MLVLLPIILPAKTDYTKYTTVGNVVLTVTNFGMLGTGFRIWDPETGDPQPSCEYPAGTRTEHLYRAGLWVGAISPIGISVTTGVSDATTITPGSSEGFEFYPTRDPDDVVIEKSILMTSPYYAPDAISEQDFYATYYDTTSIVHHTPLGLKVHQISHVWSYSYIDDVVILRFIIQNISQYDLESLYVGMYAELVSGNRDFWGDDFNTTPFFQHKRLYYNDTLYLMYEHNDGYDFMAKGIFGISLLGIQIDTVEVPLDSLTVSFNWWTWRDMQGSVSDSLRYTIMTNGHRDPDVDDRYVIENGYPDPIPLLSAGPIHYLNRGDSICVTFAFAGGMTEAELLQNVGWAKRAYESHYILPAPPPSPRLVAIPGSRQVTLYFDNSPEFAHDPAPPHLRDFEGYRIYRSETGLADPSEWTLLHQFDKTPADTIQDVDHSMGFNTGMPEIEQEGPYKGWYKITDTGVKNGFKYYYSVTSYDVGNPEIGLPSLESSLRQNMVEVIPGTPPTSAPDIEVGVYPNPYKVQSMWDTGIPTGRVIRFYNLPAHATIYIYNLAGELVKTIEHEDESTGECVWNLITDGMQEAATGLYIFCVKDHDTGKIKTGKFLIIK
;
A
#
# COMPACT_ATOMS: atom_id res chain seq x y z
N MET A 1 17.76 32.95 40.26
CA MET A 1 18.27 32.39 38.99
C MET A 1 17.46 31.13 38.72
N LEU A 2 16.38 31.23 37.93
CA LEU A 2 15.62 30.05 37.53
C LEU A 2 16.44 29.33 36.46
N VAL A 3 16.86 28.10 36.76
CA VAL A 3 17.50 27.20 35.80
C VAL A 3 16.37 26.58 34.98
N LEU A 4 16.19 27.05 33.74
CA LEU A 4 15.40 26.34 32.74
C LEU A 4 16.14 25.03 32.44
N LEU A 5 15.61 23.91 32.93
CA LEU A 5 15.97 22.60 32.43
C LEU A 5 15.56 22.55 30.95
N PRO A 6 16.48 22.22 30.02
CA PRO A 6 16.10 22.03 28.63
C PRO A 6 15.08 20.89 28.55
N ILE A 7 13.94 21.18 27.93
CA ILE A 7 12.95 20.16 27.58
C ILE A 7 13.63 19.26 26.54
N ILE A 8 14.01 18.05 26.95
CA ILE A 8 14.52 17.04 26.04
C ILE A 8 13.31 16.46 25.32
N LEU A 9 13.13 16.82 24.06
CA LEU A 9 12.12 16.18 23.21
C LEU A 9 12.58 14.74 22.90
N PRO A 10 11.70 13.74 23.03
CA PRO A 10 11.98 12.40 22.57
C PRO A 10 12.15 12.39 21.03
N ALA A 11 12.94 11.45 20.51
CA ALA A 11 13.01 11.21 19.08
C ALA A 11 11.61 10.83 18.55
N LYS A 12 11.22 11.40 17.41
CA LYS A 12 9.91 11.14 16.80
C LYS A 12 10.03 9.89 15.95
N THR A 13 9.56 8.76 16.47
CA THR A 13 9.40 7.55 15.68
C THR A 13 8.22 7.72 14.74
N ASP A 14 8.46 7.54 13.45
CA ASP A 14 7.46 7.61 12.39
C ASP A 14 7.24 6.22 11.82
N TYR A 15 5.98 5.79 11.85
CA TYR A 15 5.48 4.51 11.37
C TYR A 15 4.18 4.72 10.57
N THR A 16 3.91 5.96 10.13
CA THR A 16 2.64 6.34 9.48
C THR A 16 2.61 6.07 7.98
N LYS A 17 3.75 5.65 7.39
CA LYS A 17 3.91 5.46 5.95
C LYS A 17 3.92 3.99 5.58
N TYR A 18 3.14 3.65 4.56
CA TYR A 18 3.12 2.35 3.93
C TYR A 18 2.95 2.51 2.41
N THR A 19 3.40 1.51 1.66
CA THR A 19 3.36 1.57 0.20
C THR A 19 1.90 1.49 -0.28
N THR A 20 1.52 2.38 -1.18
CA THR A 20 0.17 2.46 -1.76
C THR A 20 0.18 2.29 -3.28
N VAL A 21 1.35 2.37 -3.88
CA VAL A 21 1.63 1.95 -5.26
C VAL A 21 1.97 0.46 -5.28
N GLY A 22 1.67 -0.23 -6.39
CA GLY A 22 1.93 -1.66 -6.51
C GLY A 22 1.02 -2.51 -5.62
N ASN A 23 1.15 -3.83 -5.72
CA ASN A 23 0.29 -4.83 -5.10
C ASN A 23 0.75 -5.31 -3.71
N VAL A 24 1.90 -4.81 -3.25
CA VAL A 24 2.43 -5.05 -1.90
C VAL A 24 2.29 -3.78 -1.07
N VAL A 25 1.65 -3.88 0.10
CA VAL A 25 1.36 -2.77 1.01
C VAL A 25 2.21 -2.93 2.26
N LEU A 26 3.46 -2.48 2.21
CA LEU A 26 4.46 -2.62 3.26
C LEU A 26 4.60 -1.34 4.09
N THR A 27 4.43 -1.44 5.41
CA THR A 27 4.75 -0.33 6.32
C THR A 27 6.26 -0.19 6.48
N VAL A 28 6.75 1.05 6.37
CA VAL A 28 8.15 1.43 6.62
C VAL A 28 8.23 2.40 7.80
N THR A 29 9.35 2.37 8.52
CA THR A 29 9.58 3.26 9.67
C THR A 29 10.89 4.02 9.55
N ASN A 30 11.00 5.13 10.28
CA ASN A 30 12.26 5.88 10.42
C ASN A 30 13.19 5.32 11.51
N PHE A 31 13.01 4.06 11.88
CA PHE A 31 13.71 3.47 13.00
C PHE A 31 14.12 2.00 12.73
N GLY A 32 14.09 1.56 11.47
CA GLY A 32 14.66 0.27 11.06
C GLY A 32 13.76 -0.95 11.27
N MET A 33 12.52 -0.74 11.71
CA MET A 33 11.46 -1.75 11.68
C MET A 33 10.65 -1.64 10.38
N LEU A 34 10.27 -2.78 9.83
CA LEU A 34 9.29 -2.93 8.75
C LEU A 34 8.06 -3.64 9.32
N GLY A 35 6.87 -3.22 8.91
CA GLY A 35 5.61 -3.68 9.52
C GLY A 35 5.32 -3.07 10.89
N THR A 36 4.16 -3.40 11.47
CA THR A 36 3.70 -2.83 12.77
C THR A 36 3.31 -3.88 13.80
N GLY A 37 3.38 -5.17 13.47
CA GLY A 37 2.86 -6.26 14.30
C GLY A 37 1.35 -6.17 14.55
N PHE A 38 0.60 -5.51 13.65
CA PHE A 38 -0.85 -5.32 13.72
C PHE A 38 -1.30 -4.49 14.94
N ARG A 39 -0.42 -3.61 15.43
CA ARG A 39 -0.65 -2.82 16.66
C ARG A 39 -1.09 -1.38 16.39
N ILE A 40 -1.10 -0.96 15.13
CA ILE A 40 -1.50 0.39 14.74
C ILE A 40 -2.83 0.33 14.02
N TRP A 41 -3.72 1.25 14.40
CA TRP A 41 -4.95 1.54 13.71
C TRP A 41 -4.79 2.88 13.00
N ASP A 42 -5.19 2.91 11.74
CA ASP A 42 -5.32 4.14 10.99
C ASP A 42 -6.44 4.98 11.64
N PRO A 43 -6.13 6.21 12.11
CA PRO A 43 -7.12 7.06 12.76
C PRO A 43 -8.21 7.59 11.82
N GLU A 44 -7.98 7.61 10.51
CA GLU A 44 -8.95 8.11 9.51
C GLU A 44 -9.97 7.04 9.14
N THR A 45 -9.51 5.83 8.84
CA THR A 45 -10.39 4.70 8.46
C THR A 45 -10.90 3.92 9.66
N GLY A 46 -10.16 3.91 10.77
CA GLY A 46 -10.40 3.03 11.91
C GLY A 46 -9.98 1.59 11.67
N ASP A 47 -9.39 1.29 10.51
CA ASP A 47 -8.90 -0.04 10.17
C ASP A 47 -7.46 -0.26 10.68
N PRO A 48 -7.05 -1.50 10.95
CA PRO A 48 -5.66 -1.80 11.26
C PRO A 48 -4.73 -1.44 10.09
N GLN A 49 -3.65 -0.72 10.38
CA GLN A 49 -2.62 -0.43 9.39
C GLN A 49 -1.93 -1.74 8.97
N PRO A 50 -1.75 -1.97 7.66
CA PRO A 50 -1.13 -3.19 7.16
C PRO A 50 0.34 -3.26 7.57
N SER A 51 0.79 -4.44 8.01
CA SER A 51 2.23 -4.64 8.21
C SER A 51 2.91 -4.94 6.89
N CYS A 52 2.37 -5.89 6.13
CA CYS A 52 2.73 -6.17 4.75
C CYS A 52 1.57 -6.92 4.09
N GLU A 53 0.63 -6.21 3.49
CA GLU A 53 -0.50 -6.85 2.84
C GLU A 53 -0.17 -7.22 1.38
N TYR A 54 -0.51 -8.44 0.99
CA TYR A 54 -0.44 -8.92 -0.38
C TYR A 54 -1.47 -10.02 -0.63
N PRO A 55 -2.19 -10.02 -1.77
CA PRO A 55 -2.37 -8.90 -2.69
C PRO A 55 -3.05 -7.70 -2.01
N ALA A 56 -2.82 -6.50 -2.52
CA ALA A 56 -3.39 -5.27 -1.99
C ALA A 56 -4.93 -5.28 -2.07
N GLY A 57 -5.58 -4.91 -0.96
CA GLY A 57 -7.04 -4.90 -0.79
C GLY A 57 -7.64 -6.24 -0.34
N THR A 58 -6.83 -7.29 -0.14
CA THR A 58 -7.31 -8.62 0.28
C THR A 58 -7.34 -8.80 1.80
N ARG A 59 -6.72 -7.88 2.56
CA ARG A 59 -6.53 -7.98 4.01
C ARG A 59 -5.75 -9.24 4.44
N THR A 60 -4.91 -9.76 3.54
CA THR A 60 -4.00 -10.89 3.81
C THR A 60 -2.62 -10.35 4.17
N GLU A 61 -2.23 -10.54 5.43
CA GLU A 61 -0.96 -10.08 5.97
C GLU A 61 0.12 -11.13 5.77
N HIS A 62 1.27 -10.68 5.26
CA HIS A 62 2.43 -11.49 4.96
C HIS A 62 3.64 -11.27 5.89
N LEU A 63 3.53 -10.30 6.80
CA LEU A 63 4.61 -9.92 7.71
C LEU A 63 4.02 -9.49 9.04
N TYR A 64 4.53 -10.02 10.16
CA TYR A 64 4.32 -9.40 11.46
C TYR A 64 5.24 -8.19 11.57
N ARG A 65 6.55 -8.42 11.37
CA ARG A 65 7.61 -7.40 11.37
C ARG A 65 8.92 -7.93 10.79
N ALA A 66 9.74 -7.04 10.25
CA ALA A 66 11.11 -7.34 9.81
C ALA A 66 12.07 -6.21 10.21
N GLY A 67 13.37 -6.48 10.16
CA GLY A 67 14.39 -5.48 10.46
C GLY A 67 15.78 -5.89 10.03
N LEU A 68 16.60 -4.89 9.69
CA LEU A 68 18.00 -5.07 9.33
C LEU A 68 18.82 -5.50 10.56
N TRP A 69 19.64 -6.53 10.40
CA TRP A 69 20.67 -6.93 11.36
C TRP A 69 22.05 -6.63 10.77
N VAL A 70 22.92 -6.01 11.57
CA VAL A 70 24.31 -5.71 11.18
C VAL A 70 25.23 -6.16 12.30
N GLY A 71 26.06 -7.15 12.02
CA GLY A 71 27.04 -7.69 12.96
C GLY A 71 28.46 -7.39 12.51
N ALA A 72 29.34 -6.99 13.44
CA ALA A 72 30.75 -6.77 13.13
C ALA A 72 31.67 -6.99 14.33
N ILE A 73 32.96 -7.08 14.05
CA ILE A 73 34.03 -7.10 15.03
C ILE A 73 34.69 -5.72 15.07
N SER A 74 34.92 -5.21 16.28
CA SER A 74 35.61 -3.95 16.52
C SER A 74 36.61 -4.11 17.68
N PRO A 75 37.47 -3.11 17.96
CA PRO A 75 38.37 -3.15 19.13
C PRO A 75 37.67 -3.30 20.49
N ILE A 76 36.36 -3.00 20.57
CA ILE A 76 35.56 -3.17 21.79
C ILE A 76 34.86 -4.54 21.87
N GLY A 77 34.94 -5.36 20.83
CA GLY A 77 34.39 -6.72 20.78
C GLY A 77 33.46 -6.95 19.59
N ILE A 78 32.71 -8.06 19.68
CA ILE A 78 31.63 -8.40 18.74
C ILE A 78 30.38 -7.65 19.17
N SER A 79 29.73 -6.99 18.22
CA SER A 79 28.44 -6.33 18.43
C SER A 79 27.51 -6.61 17.27
N VAL A 80 26.21 -6.69 17.55
CA VAL A 80 25.17 -6.87 16.54
C VAL A 80 24.07 -5.86 16.79
N THR A 81 23.87 -5.00 15.81
CA THR A 81 22.80 -4.01 15.79
C THR A 81 21.58 -4.57 15.08
N THR A 82 20.41 -4.41 15.69
CA THR A 82 19.14 -5.01 15.26
C THR A 82 18.05 -3.94 15.09
N GLY A 83 17.40 -3.95 13.93
CA GLY A 83 16.18 -3.19 13.69
C GLY A 83 14.98 -3.79 14.41
N VAL A 84 14.94 -5.11 14.59
CA VAL A 84 13.92 -5.85 15.35
C VAL A 84 14.53 -7.15 15.89
N SER A 85 14.10 -7.59 17.07
CA SER A 85 14.28 -8.96 17.57
C SER A 85 12.97 -9.55 18.11
N ASP A 86 12.97 -10.78 18.60
CA ASP A 86 11.79 -11.41 19.22
C ASP A 86 11.21 -10.51 20.34
N ALA A 87 9.89 -10.45 20.41
CA ALA A 87 9.11 -9.71 21.42
C ALA A 87 9.30 -8.18 21.50
N THR A 88 10.06 -7.55 20.59
CA THR A 88 10.11 -6.08 20.41
C THR A 88 8.73 -5.45 20.11
N THR A 89 8.42 -4.30 20.70
CA THR A 89 7.17 -3.56 20.45
C THR A 89 7.45 -2.19 19.83
N ILE A 90 6.49 -1.68 19.05
CA ILE A 90 6.55 -0.37 18.37
C ILE A 90 6.44 0.83 19.33
N THR A 91 6.12 0.59 20.61
CA THR A 91 5.81 1.64 21.58
C THR A 91 7.07 2.04 22.37
N PRO A 92 7.26 3.35 22.69
CA PRO A 92 8.32 3.79 23.58
C PRO A 92 8.28 3.04 24.93
N GLY A 93 9.31 2.25 25.22
CA GLY A 93 9.38 1.43 26.44
C GLY A 93 10.02 0.05 26.26
N SER A 94 10.17 -0.44 25.03
CA SER A 94 11.14 -1.50 24.74
C SER A 94 12.53 -0.96 25.07
N SER A 95 13.22 -1.60 26.02
CA SER A 95 14.58 -1.25 26.44
C SER A 95 15.65 -2.16 25.83
N GLU A 96 15.25 -3.09 24.96
CA GLU A 96 16.08 -4.14 24.37
C GLU A 96 15.47 -4.65 23.05
N GLY A 97 16.30 -5.10 22.10
CA GLY A 97 15.85 -5.71 20.84
C GLY A 97 15.41 -4.73 19.75
N PHE A 98 15.76 -3.46 19.92
CA PHE A 98 15.43 -2.36 19.01
C PHE A 98 16.49 -1.25 19.14
N GLU A 99 17.41 -1.17 18.18
CA GLU A 99 18.69 -0.48 18.39
C GLU A 99 18.93 0.70 17.45
N PHE A 100 18.07 0.91 16.47
CA PHE A 100 18.10 2.05 15.56
C PHE A 100 17.13 3.15 15.98
N TYR A 101 17.57 4.41 16.00
CA TYR A 101 16.72 5.55 16.34
C TYR A 101 16.91 6.69 15.34
N PRO A 102 15.83 7.42 14.99
CA PRO A 102 15.96 8.68 14.29
C PRO A 102 16.60 9.72 15.20
N THR A 103 16.95 10.87 14.64
CA THR A 103 17.38 12.02 15.44
C THR A 103 16.21 12.58 16.27
N ARG A 104 16.51 13.56 17.12
CA ARG A 104 15.50 14.30 17.90
C ARG A 104 14.87 15.45 17.11
N ASP A 105 15.25 15.61 15.85
CA ASP A 105 14.63 16.59 14.98
C ASP A 105 13.18 16.15 14.68
N PRO A 106 12.16 16.97 14.95
CA PRO A 106 10.77 16.61 14.65
C PRO A 106 10.49 16.39 13.16
N ASP A 107 11.37 16.88 12.28
CA ASP A 107 11.30 16.71 10.82
C ASP A 107 12.08 15.48 10.33
N ASP A 108 12.73 14.72 11.22
CA ASP A 108 13.31 13.41 10.90
C ASP A 108 12.19 12.37 10.84
N VAL A 109 11.49 12.34 9.70
CA VAL A 109 10.33 11.50 9.42
C VAL A 109 10.58 10.67 8.16
N VAL A 110 9.66 9.75 7.84
CA VAL A 110 9.70 9.05 6.55
C VAL A 110 9.28 10.03 5.44
N ILE A 111 10.17 10.27 4.49
CA ILE A 111 9.93 11.18 3.36
C ILE A 111 9.44 10.37 2.16
N GLU A 112 8.34 10.81 1.55
CA GLU A 112 7.79 10.22 0.33
C GLU A 112 8.19 11.04 -0.90
N LYS A 113 8.54 10.35 -1.98
CA LYS A 113 8.78 10.95 -3.30
C LYS A 113 8.15 10.10 -4.40
N SER A 114 7.89 10.69 -5.55
CA SER A 114 7.33 10.00 -6.71
C SER A 114 7.89 10.56 -8.02
N ILE A 115 8.13 9.69 -9.01
CA ILE A 115 8.42 10.12 -10.38
C ILE A 115 7.17 10.63 -11.12
N LEU A 116 5.97 10.36 -10.61
CA LEU A 116 4.72 10.72 -11.25
C LEU A 116 4.45 12.20 -11.09
N MET A 117 4.40 12.94 -12.21
CA MET A 117 4.11 14.38 -12.20
C MET A 117 2.73 14.75 -11.65
N THR A 118 1.81 13.79 -11.63
CA THR A 118 0.46 13.94 -11.07
C THR A 118 0.42 13.69 -9.56
N SER A 119 1.48 13.14 -8.97
CA SER A 119 1.58 12.91 -7.53
C SER A 119 1.84 14.22 -6.78
N PRO A 120 1.20 14.43 -5.61
CA PRO A 120 1.56 15.55 -4.72
C PRO A 120 2.99 15.44 -4.17
N TYR A 121 3.61 14.26 -4.28
CA TYR A 121 4.99 13.98 -3.86
C TYR A 121 5.98 13.95 -5.02
N TYR A 122 5.61 14.53 -6.17
CA TYR A 122 6.48 14.58 -7.34
C TYR A 122 7.86 15.16 -6.97
N ALA A 123 8.91 14.41 -7.29
CA ALA A 123 10.29 14.86 -7.14
C ALA A 123 11.12 14.41 -8.35
N PRO A 124 11.89 15.31 -8.98
CA PRO A 124 12.67 14.99 -10.18
C PRO A 124 13.84 14.03 -9.89
N ASP A 125 14.20 13.84 -8.62
CA ASP A 125 15.23 12.91 -8.16
C ASP A 125 14.65 11.60 -7.58
N ALA A 126 13.33 11.38 -7.68
CA ALA A 126 12.71 10.09 -7.38
C ALA A 126 13.13 9.03 -8.41
N ILE A 127 13.14 7.77 -7.99
CA ILE A 127 13.52 6.62 -8.82
C ILE A 127 12.29 5.83 -9.26
N SER A 128 11.28 5.69 -8.41
CA SER A 128 10.09 4.89 -8.67
C SER A 128 8.78 5.67 -8.50
N GLU A 129 7.65 5.04 -8.79
CA GLU A 129 6.33 5.65 -8.66
C GLU A 129 5.98 5.98 -7.21
N GLN A 130 6.60 5.30 -6.25
CA GLN A 130 6.61 5.69 -4.84
C GLN A 130 7.91 5.26 -4.16
N ASP A 131 8.69 6.25 -3.73
CA ASP A 131 9.86 6.05 -2.91
C ASP A 131 9.59 6.49 -1.46
N PHE A 132 10.10 5.73 -0.50
CA PHE A 132 10.25 6.21 0.87
C PHE A 132 11.72 6.31 1.26
N TYR A 133 12.06 7.39 1.95
CA TYR A 133 13.40 7.64 2.47
C TYR A 133 13.34 7.79 3.99
N ALA A 134 14.20 7.07 4.69
CA ALA A 134 14.30 7.17 6.13
C ALA A 134 15.75 7.06 6.61
N THR A 135 16.08 7.75 7.69
CA THR A 135 17.43 7.74 8.26
C THR A 135 17.38 7.42 9.75
N TYR A 136 18.23 6.51 10.19
CA TYR A 136 18.32 6.13 11.59
C TYR A 136 19.73 5.70 11.99
N TYR A 137 19.98 5.69 13.29
CA TYR A 137 21.30 5.61 13.87
C TYR A 137 21.36 4.59 14.99
N ASP A 138 22.45 3.83 15.01
CA ASP A 138 22.85 3.02 16.14
C ASP A 138 23.97 3.72 16.89
N THR A 139 23.57 4.66 17.75
CA THR A 139 24.49 5.47 18.56
C THR A 139 24.03 5.56 20.02
N THR A 140 22.83 5.09 20.31
CA THR A 140 22.23 5.16 21.64
C THR A 140 22.55 3.89 22.40
N SER A 141 23.15 4.00 23.59
CA SER A 141 23.36 2.85 24.45
C SER A 141 22.03 2.38 25.02
N ILE A 142 21.72 1.12 24.77
CA ILE A 142 20.48 0.43 25.14
C ILE A 142 20.87 -0.78 25.99
N VAL A 143 19.94 -1.30 26.80
CA VAL A 143 20.24 -2.46 27.65
C VAL A 143 20.57 -3.66 26.74
N HIS A 144 21.61 -4.41 27.12
CA HIS A 144 22.11 -5.58 26.37
C HIS A 144 22.69 -5.29 24.98
N HIS A 145 22.85 -4.02 24.58
CA HIS A 145 23.42 -3.62 23.30
C HIS A 145 24.62 -2.69 23.45
N THR A 146 25.64 -2.89 22.62
CA THR A 146 26.75 -1.96 22.46
C THR A 146 26.72 -1.41 21.03
N PRO A 147 26.47 -0.11 20.84
CA PRO A 147 26.36 0.48 19.51
C PRO A 147 27.60 0.26 18.64
N LEU A 148 27.39 -0.22 17.42
CA LEU A 148 28.41 -0.28 16.36
C LEU A 148 28.75 1.12 15.82
N GLY A 149 27.90 2.12 16.05
CA GLY A 149 28.10 3.47 15.51
C GLY A 149 27.75 3.52 14.03
N LEU A 150 26.55 3.09 13.68
CA LEU A 150 26.07 3.04 12.30
C LEU A 150 25.08 4.16 12.02
N LYS A 151 25.12 4.66 10.78
CA LYS A 151 24.07 5.46 10.16
C LYS A 151 23.50 4.65 9.01
N VAL A 152 22.19 4.48 8.99
CA VAL A 152 21.50 3.75 7.92
C VAL A 152 20.58 4.72 7.18
N HIS A 153 20.73 4.76 5.86
CA HIS A 153 19.74 5.36 4.97
C HIS A 153 18.96 4.24 4.29
N GLN A 154 17.69 4.11 4.65
CA GLN A 154 16.75 3.17 4.05
C GLN A 154 16.01 3.86 2.91
N ILE A 155 15.92 3.17 1.77
CA ILE A 155 15.18 3.63 0.60
C ILE A 155 14.28 2.49 0.12
N SER A 156 12.99 2.73 -0.07
CA SER A 156 12.09 1.80 -0.77
C SER A 156 11.84 2.27 -2.20
N HIS A 157 11.69 1.33 -3.13
CA HIS A 157 11.27 1.58 -4.51
C HIS A 157 10.10 0.67 -4.86
N VAL A 158 9.06 1.27 -5.45
CA VAL A 158 7.81 0.59 -5.82
C VAL A 158 7.28 1.13 -7.14
N TRP A 159 6.84 0.20 -8.01
CA TRP A 159 6.20 0.49 -9.28
C TRP A 159 4.85 -0.20 -9.34
N SER A 160 4.00 0.26 -10.25
CA SER A 160 2.70 -0.35 -10.54
C SER A 160 2.65 -1.01 -11.92
N TYR A 161 3.83 -1.30 -12.51
CA TYR A 161 3.95 -1.96 -13.80
C TYR A 161 3.63 -3.45 -13.64
N SER A 162 2.86 -4.01 -14.57
CA SER A 162 2.30 -5.37 -14.48
C SER A 162 3.30 -6.52 -14.33
N TYR A 163 4.60 -6.27 -14.51
CA TYR A 163 5.65 -7.27 -14.36
C TYR A 163 6.46 -7.13 -13.05
N ILE A 164 6.23 -6.09 -12.24
CA ILE A 164 6.98 -5.83 -10.99
C ILE A 164 6.14 -5.14 -9.90
N ASP A 165 4.82 -5.06 -10.06
CA ASP A 165 3.92 -4.47 -9.07
C ASP A 165 3.79 -5.31 -7.80
N ASP A 166 4.11 -6.59 -7.85
CA ASP A 166 4.15 -7.51 -6.71
C ASP A 166 5.46 -7.42 -5.87
N VAL A 167 6.24 -6.35 -6.01
CA VAL A 167 7.56 -6.21 -5.37
C VAL A 167 7.74 -4.84 -4.70
N VAL A 168 8.32 -4.84 -3.50
CA VAL A 168 8.96 -3.67 -2.87
C VAL A 168 10.46 -3.93 -2.76
N ILE A 169 11.29 -3.07 -3.35
CA ILE A 169 12.75 -3.16 -3.22
C ILE A 169 13.21 -2.23 -2.10
N LEU A 170 13.95 -2.76 -1.12
CA LEU A 170 14.53 -2.00 -0.02
C LEU A 170 16.05 -1.96 -0.12
N ARG A 171 16.61 -0.76 -0.09
CA ARG A 171 18.05 -0.49 -0.08
C ARG A 171 18.45 0.08 1.27
N PHE A 172 19.52 -0.44 1.83
CA PHE A 172 20.11 0.02 3.08
C PHE A 172 21.53 0.49 2.81
N ILE A 173 21.74 1.80 2.81
CA ILE A 173 23.09 2.39 2.77
C ILE A 173 23.57 2.48 4.22
N ILE A 174 24.52 1.62 4.58
CA ILE A 174 25.04 1.47 5.93
C ILE A 174 26.41 2.15 5.99
N GLN A 175 26.50 3.24 6.73
CA GLN A 175 27.72 4.00 6.93
C GLN A 175 28.29 3.76 8.33
N ASN A 176 29.59 3.50 8.42
CA ASN A 176 30.30 3.48 9.69
C ASN A 176 30.63 4.92 10.12
N ILE A 177 29.90 5.43 11.12
CA ILE A 177 30.12 6.75 11.73
C ILE A 177 30.84 6.65 13.08
N SER A 178 31.28 5.45 13.45
CA SER A 178 31.98 5.19 14.69
C SER A 178 33.42 5.73 14.67
N GLN A 179 34.12 5.58 15.79
CA GLN A 179 35.54 5.91 15.91
C GLN A 179 36.47 4.74 15.54
N TYR A 180 35.91 3.57 15.20
CA TYR A 180 36.65 2.34 14.91
C TYR A 180 36.38 1.87 13.48
N ASP A 181 37.35 1.18 12.90
CA ASP A 181 37.10 0.38 11.72
C ASP A 181 36.36 -0.91 12.14
N LEU A 182 35.42 -1.35 11.30
CA LEU A 182 34.64 -2.56 11.54
C LEU A 182 35.19 -3.68 10.66
N GLU A 183 35.47 -4.83 11.26
CA GLU A 183 35.99 -6.02 10.60
C GLU A 183 34.94 -7.12 10.52
N SER A 184 35.02 -7.93 9.45
CA SER A 184 34.15 -9.11 9.25
C SER A 184 32.65 -8.78 9.37
N LEU A 185 32.20 -7.76 8.66
CA LEU A 185 30.82 -7.32 8.70
C LEU A 185 29.88 -8.36 8.06
N TYR A 186 28.82 -8.72 8.77
CA TYR A 186 27.69 -9.48 8.24
C TYR A 186 26.43 -8.63 8.29
N VAL A 187 25.62 -8.74 7.24
CA VAL A 187 24.33 -8.05 7.11
C VAL A 187 23.25 -9.10 6.92
N GLY A 188 22.09 -8.89 7.54
CA GLY A 188 20.98 -9.81 7.42
C GLY A 188 19.62 -9.15 7.55
N MET A 189 18.60 -9.86 7.10
CA MET A 189 17.21 -9.49 7.27
C MET A 189 16.55 -10.50 8.21
N TYR A 190 16.20 -10.03 9.40
CA TYR A 190 15.29 -10.72 10.29
C TYR A 190 13.87 -10.49 9.77
N ALA A 191 13.04 -11.53 9.70
CA ALA A 191 11.64 -11.37 9.36
C ALA A 191 10.76 -12.36 10.11
N GLU A 192 9.78 -11.85 10.85
CA GLU A 192 8.68 -12.66 11.36
C GLU A 192 7.59 -12.69 10.30
N LEU A 193 7.79 -13.57 9.31
CA LEU A 193 6.82 -13.84 8.25
C LEU A 193 5.59 -14.56 8.82
N VAL A 194 4.43 -14.25 8.25
CA VAL A 194 3.12 -14.84 8.56
C VAL A 194 2.29 -14.85 7.30
N SER A 195 1.29 -15.72 7.14
CA SER A 195 0.34 -15.63 6.03
C SER A 195 -1.07 -15.85 6.57
N GLY A 196 -1.78 -14.76 6.83
CA GLY A 196 -3.08 -14.80 7.49
C GLY A 196 -4.02 -13.70 7.03
N ASN A 197 -5.27 -14.06 6.76
CA ASN A 197 -6.32 -13.16 6.33
C ASN A 197 -7.14 -12.65 7.52
N ARG A 198 -7.32 -11.34 7.60
CA ARG A 198 -8.04 -10.68 8.71
C ARG A 198 -9.54 -10.96 8.71
N ASP A 199 -10.14 -11.28 7.58
CA ASP A 199 -11.57 -11.64 7.53
C ASP A 199 -11.80 -13.07 8.03
N PHE A 200 -10.80 -13.94 7.91
CA PHE A 200 -10.83 -15.30 8.43
C PHE A 200 -10.52 -15.35 9.94
N TRP A 201 -9.42 -14.73 10.37
CA TRP A 201 -8.95 -14.80 11.75
C TRP A 201 -9.45 -13.66 12.66
N GLY A 202 -9.96 -12.58 12.08
CA GLY A 202 -10.23 -11.32 12.78
C GLY A 202 -8.99 -10.42 12.89
N ASP A 203 -9.18 -9.19 13.37
CA ASP A 203 -8.12 -8.17 13.39
C ASP A 203 -7.09 -8.32 14.51
N ASP A 204 -7.39 -9.09 15.57
CA ASP A 204 -6.43 -9.42 16.63
C ASP A 204 -5.97 -10.89 16.53
N PHE A 205 -5.01 -11.11 15.64
CA PHE A 205 -4.46 -12.44 15.41
C PHE A 205 -3.80 -13.07 16.66
N ASN A 206 -3.43 -12.28 17.69
CA ASN A 206 -2.84 -12.86 18.91
C ASN A 206 -3.81 -13.75 19.68
N THR A 207 -5.11 -13.66 19.38
CA THR A 207 -6.16 -14.47 19.99
C THR A 207 -6.43 -15.78 19.25
N THR A 208 -5.70 -16.04 18.16
CA THR A 208 -5.95 -17.15 17.24
C THR A 208 -4.72 -18.05 17.12
N PRO A 209 -4.88 -19.29 16.60
CA PRO A 209 -3.76 -20.16 16.29
C PRO A 209 -3.07 -19.80 14.96
N PHE A 210 -3.29 -18.61 14.36
CA PHE A 210 -2.80 -18.33 13.00
C PHE A 210 -1.29 -18.52 12.83
N PHE A 211 -0.49 -18.21 13.86
CA PHE A 211 0.94 -18.47 13.82
C PHE A 211 1.21 -19.94 13.58
N GLN A 212 0.37 -20.88 14.03
CA GLN A 212 0.49 -22.35 13.83
C GLN A 212 0.31 -22.84 12.39
N HIS A 213 -0.04 -21.96 11.48
CA HIS A 213 -0.43 -22.33 10.12
C HIS A 213 0.53 -21.83 9.04
N LYS A 214 1.71 -21.30 9.39
CA LYS A 214 2.75 -20.92 8.40
C LYS A 214 3.75 -22.05 8.11
N ARG A 215 4.28 -22.05 6.89
CA ARG A 215 5.34 -22.95 6.38
C ARG A 215 6.48 -22.11 5.80
N LEU A 216 7.72 -22.45 6.10
CA LEU A 216 8.89 -21.64 5.75
C LEU A 216 9.85 -22.42 4.86
N TYR A 217 10.36 -21.78 3.81
CA TYR A 217 11.24 -22.39 2.84
C TYR A 217 12.41 -21.47 2.48
N TYR A 218 13.49 -22.07 2.00
CA TYR A 218 14.64 -21.34 1.46
C TYR A 218 15.09 -21.84 0.09
N ASN A 219 15.21 -20.90 -0.84
CA ASN A 219 15.75 -21.11 -2.18
C ASN A 219 17.15 -20.51 -2.30
N ASP A 220 18.16 -21.38 -2.39
CA ASP A 220 19.57 -21.00 -2.49
C ASP A 220 19.90 -20.20 -3.77
N THR A 221 19.20 -20.43 -4.88
CA THR A 221 19.52 -19.81 -6.19
C THR A 221 19.12 -18.33 -6.23
N LEU A 222 18.05 -17.97 -5.51
CA LEU A 222 17.56 -16.60 -5.44
C LEU A 222 17.86 -15.94 -4.09
N TYR A 223 18.59 -16.61 -3.20
CA TYR A 223 18.80 -16.20 -1.80
C TYR A 223 17.47 -15.73 -1.18
N LEU A 224 16.43 -16.54 -1.34
CA LEU A 224 15.04 -16.20 -1.06
C LEU A 224 14.54 -17.05 0.10
N MET A 225 14.17 -16.40 1.20
CA MET A 225 13.34 -17.01 2.24
C MET A 225 11.88 -16.66 1.97
N TYR A 226 10.99 -17.65 2.02
CA TYR A 226 9.57 -17.41 1.71
C TYR A 226 8.66 -18.30 2.54
N GLU A 227 7.43 -17.84 2.68
CA GLU A 227 6.44 -18.44 3.55
C GLU A 227 5.05 -18.44 2.90
N HIS A 228 4.25 -19.43 3.27
CA HIS A 228 2.84 -19.53 2.93
C HIS A 228 2.06 -20.24 4.03
N ASN A 229 0.74 -20.06 4.02
CA ASN A 229 -0.16 -20.77 4.92
C ASN A 229 -0.33 -22.25 4.52
N ASP A 230 -0.68 -23.12 5.46
CA ASP A 230 -0.82 -24.57 5.26
C ASP A 230 -2.16 -25.04 4.65
N GLY A 231 -2.98 -24.08 4.19
CA GLY A 231 -4.31 -24.31 3.63
C GLY A 231 -5.44 -24.22 4.65
N TYR A 232 -5.15 -24.03 5.94
CA TYR A 232 -6.19 -23.83 6.96
C TYR A 232 -6.94 -22.50 6.75
N ASP A 233 -6.21 -21.44 6.43
CA ASP A 233 -6.76 -20.17 5.99
C ASP A 233 -6.96 -20.20 4.47
N PHE A 234 -8.17 -20.55 4.04
CA PHE A 234 -8.49 -20.65 2.62
C PHE A 234 -8.56 -19.30 1.89
N MET A 235 -8.51 -18.18 2.63
CA MET A 235 -8.50 -16.82 2.07
C MET A 235 -7.07 -16.34 1.81
N ALA A 236 -6.10 -16.71 2.66
CA ALA A 236 -4.69 -16.32 2.57
C ALA A 236 -3.88 -17.06 1.49
N LYS A 237 -4.34 -17.08 0.23
CA LYS A 237 -3.76 -17.92 -0.84
C LYS A 237 -2.35 -17.51 -1.31
N GLY A 238 -1.92 -16.28 -1.03
CA GLY A 238 -0.62 -15.77 -1.47
C GLY A 238 0.57 -16.48 -0.81
N ILE A 239 1.69 -16.47 -1.52
CA ILE A 239 3.02 -16.80 -1.00
C ILE A 239 3.81 -15.50 -0.96
N PHE A 240 4.63 -15.31 0.07
CA PHE A 240 5.43 -14.10 0.20
C PHE A 240 6.84 -14.41 0.65
N GLY A 241 7.81 -13.65 0.16
CA GLY A 241 9.20 -13.88 0.50
C GLY A 241 10.08 -12.66 0.41
N ILE A 242 11.28 -12.82 0.97
CA ILE A 242 12.32 -11.80 1.04
C ILE A 242 13.60 -12.38 0.43
N SER A 243 14.13 -11.71 -0.59
CA SER A 243 15.34 -12.11 -1.31
C SER A 243 16.47 -11.09 -1.12
N LEU A 244 17.70 -11.57 -0.90
CA LEU A 244 18.90 -10.75 -0.97
C LEU A 244 19.28 -10.56 -2.45
N LEU A 245 19.15 -9.33 -2.96
CA LEU A 245 19.47 -9.01 -4.36
C LEU A 245 20.96 -8.75 -4.59
N GLY A 246 21.62 -8.09 -3.65
CA GLY A 246 23.03 -7.74 -3.80
C GLY A 246 23.61 -6.86 -2.70
N ILE A 247 24.94 -6.75 -2.70
CA ILE A 247 25.73 -5.91 -1.79
C ILE A 247 26.74 -5.12 -2.63
N GLN A 248 26.82 -3.82 -2.41
CA GLN A 248 27.73 -2.91 -3.11
C GLN A 248 28.66 -2.17 -2.15
N ILE A 249 29.92 -2.03 -2.54
CA ILE A 249 30.92 -1.19 -1.87
C ILE A 249 31.40 -0.15 -2.89
N ASP A 250 31.24 1.13 -2.60
CA ASP A 250 31.60 2.22 -3.53
C ASP A 250 31.07 2.00 -4.96
N THR A 251 29.82 1.54 -5.10
CA THR A 251 29.13 1.16 -6.35
C THR A 251 29.59 -0.13 -7.03
N VAL A 252 30.60 -0.81 -6.49
CA VAL A 252 31.09 -2.10 -7.01
C VAL A 252 30.30 -3.24 -6.36
N GLU A 253 29.72 -4.09 -7.19
CA GLU A 253 29.00 -5.28 -6.74
C GLU A 253 29.95 -6.30 -6.10
N VAL A 254 29.57 -6.80 -4.92
CA VAL A 254 30.21 -7.95 -4.28
C VAL A 254 29.51 -9.21 -4.78
N PRO A 255 30.21 -10.14 -5.44
CA PRO A 255 29.61 -11.39 -5.89
C PRO A 255 29.06 -12.17 -4.68
N LEU A 256 27.74 -12.41 -4.63
CA LEU A 256 27.12 -13.10 -3.49
C LEU A 256 27.69 -14.53 -3.28
N ASP A 257 28.06 -15.22 -4.36
CA ASP A 257 28.75 -16.52 -4.31
C ASP A 257 30.14 -16.47 -3.63
N SER A 258 30.72 -15.29 -3.47
CA SER A 258 31.97 -15.11 -2.72
C SER A 258 31.75 -14.95 -1.21
N LEU A 259 30.50 -14.78 -0.78
CA LEU A 259 30.11 -14.60 0.61
C LEU A 259 29.63 -15.92 1.22
N THR A 260 29.81 -16.03 2.53
CA THR A 260 29.09 -16.99 3.36
C THR A 260 27.67 -16.47 3.56
N VAL A 261 26.70 -17.25 3.07
CA VAL A 261 25.28 -17.00 3.30
C VAL A 261 24.76 -17.99 4.34
N SER A 262 24.02 -17.48 5.32
CA SER A 262 23.41 -18.26 6.38
C SER A 262 21.90 -18.05 6.33
N PHE A 263 21.14 -19.14 6.22
CA PHE A 263 19.69 -19.18 6.42
C PHE A 263 19.41 -19.92 7.72
N ASN A 264 18.97 -19.16 8.72
CA ASN A 264 18.66 -19.71 10.04
C ASN A 264 17.22 -19.39 10.41
N TRP A 265 16.60 -20.21 11.25
CA TRP A 265 15.36 -19.86 11.93
C TRP A 265 15.31 -20.44 13.35
N TRP A 266 14.50 -19.83 14.22
CA TRP A 266 14.30 -20.29 15.59
C TRP A 266 12.82 -20.20 16.00
N THR A 267 12.49 -20.78 17.16
CA THR A 267 11.15 -20.72 17.73
C THR A 267 10.91 -19.37 18.40
N TRP A 268 9.67 -18.87 18.34
CA TRP A 268 9.27 -17.64 19.05
C TRP A 268 9.82 -17.55 20.48
N ARG A 269 10.51 -16.43 20.76
CA ARG A 269 11.18 -16.07 22.02
C ARG A 269 12.58 -16.64 22.24
N ASP A 270 13.14 -17.35 21.28
CA ASP A 270 14.52 -17.83 21.39
C ASP A 270 15.56 -16.72 21.11
N MET A 271 15.25 -15.70 20.29
CA MET A 271 16.14 -14.55 20.02
C MET A 271 15.58 -13.21 20.50
N GLN A 272 15.27 -13.13 21.79
CA GLN A 272 14.83 -11.88 22.43
C GLN A 272 15.95 -10.85 22.57
N GLY A 273 15.59 -9.63 22.95
CA GLY A 273 16.51 -8.50 23.14
C GLY A 273 17.65 -8.79 24.15
N SER A 274 17.42 -9.67 25.11
CA SER A 274 18.41 -10.09 26.13
C SER A 274 19.46 -11.09 25.63
N VAL A 275 19.32 -11.65 24.43
CA VAL A 275 20.32 -12.55 23.85
C VAL A 275 21.59 -11.78 23.48
N SER A 276 22.76 -12.30 23.84
CA SER A 276 24.04 -11.63 23.62
C SER A 276 24.40 -11.50 22.14
N ASP A 277 25.04 -10.39 21.78
CA ASP A 277 25.58 -10.15 20.43
C ASP A 277 26.51 -11.24 19.92
N SER A 278 27.32 -11.86 20.79
CA SER A 278 28.19 -12.97 20.37
C SER A 278 27.42 -14.18 19.83
N LEU A 279 26.24 -14.46 20.39
CA LEU A 279 25.37 -15.53 19.90
C LEU A 279 24.69 -15.12 18.59
N ARG A 280 24.13 -13.89 18.54
CA ARG A 280 23.54 -13.34 17.31
C ARG A 280 24.53 -13.36 16.14
N TYR A 281 25.76 -12.91 16.39
CA TYR A 281 26.84 -12.91 15.41
C TYR A 281 27.23 -14.33 14.98
N THR A 282 27.27 -15.29 15.91
CA THR A 282 27.50 -16.70 15.58
C THR A 282 26.43 -17.23 14.61
N ILE A 283 25.16 -16.90 14.83
CA ILE A 283 24.06 -17.31 13.94
C ILE A 283 24.22 -16.65 12.55
N MET A 284 24.53 -15.36 12.50
CA MET A 284 24.73 -14.65 11.22
C MET A 284 25.89 -15.23 10.40
N THR A 285 26.94 -15.71 11.07
CA THR A 285 28.23 -16.08 10.44
C THR A 285 28.40 -17.58 10.16
N ASN A 286 27.48 -18.43 10.59
CA ASN A 286 27.70 -19.88 10.62
C ASN A 286 27.69 -20.59 9.25
N GLY A 287 27.17 -19.95 8.19
CA GLY A 287 27.01 -20.55 6.87
C GLY A 287 26.03 -21.72 6.83
N HIS A 288 25.14 -21.81 7.82
CA HIS A 288 24.18 -22.89 7.94
C HIS A 288 22.94 -22.64 7.07
N ARG A 289 22.33 -23.72 6.57
CA ARG A 289 20.99 -23.74 5.96
C ARG A 289 20.12 -24.61 6.85
N ASP A 290 19.28 -23.99 7.67
CA ASP A 290 18.26 -24.69 8.43
C ASP A 290 17.27 -25.41 7.50
N PRO A 291 16.65 -26.52 7.95
CA PRO A 291 15.69 -27.26 7.14
C PRO A 291 14.43 -26.42 6.86
N ASP A 292 13.78 -26.72 5.74
CA ASP A 292 12.47 -26.15 5.43
C ASP A 292 11.43 -26.65 6.46
N VAL A 293 10.52 -25.76 6.86
CA VAL A 293 9.40 -26.07 7.75
C VAL A 293 8.18 -26.39 6.88
N ASP A 294 8.24 -27.56 6.23
CA ASP A 294 7.16 -28.13 5.43
C ASP A 294 6.16 -28.94 6.32
N ASP A 295 5.08 -29.46 5.72
CA ASP A 295 4.11 -30.28 6.46
C ASP A 295 4.73 -31.51 7.14
N ARG A 296 5.74 -32.11 6.51
CA ARG A 296 6.43 -33.27 7.07
C ARG A 296 7.23 -32.87 8.31
N TYR A 297 7.94 -31.75 8.26
CA TYR A 297 8.67 -31.20 9.40
C TYR A 297 7.73 -31.01 10.58
N VAL A 298 6.56 -30.39 10.35
CA VAL A 298 5.57 -30.12 11.39
C VAL A 298 4.99 -31.41 11.98
N ILE A 299 4.72 -32.44 11.15
CA ILE A 299 4.26 -33.75 11.63
C ILE A 299 5.30 -34.42 12.53
N GLU A 300 6.58 -34.30 12.21
CA GLU A 300 7.67 -34.97 12.92
C GLU A 300 8.12 -34.22 14.19
N ASN A 301 8.08 -32.88 14.19
CA ASN A 301 8.70 -32.04 15.23
C ASN A 301 7.69 -31.16 15.98
N GLY A 302 6.43 -31.13 15.56
CA GLY A 302 5.44 -30.17 16.05
C GLY A 302 5.57 -28.80 15.40
N TYR A 303 4.77 -27.85 15.86
CA TYR A 303 4.70 -26.51 15.29
C TYR A 303 5.75 -25.57 15.89
N PRO A 304 6.74 -25.06 15.12
CA PRO A 304 7.86 -24.32 15.70
C PRO A 304 7.71 -22.79 15.69
N ASP A 305 6.69 -22.21 15.04
CA ASP A 305 6.59 -20.75 14.83
C ASP A 305 7.91 -20.13 14.31
N PRO A 306 8.37 -20.56 13.12
CA PRO A 306 9.72 -20.26 12.70
C PRO A 306 9.86 -18.76 12.42
N ILE A 307 10.93 -18.18 12.96
CA ILE A 307 11.37 -16.81 12.66
C ILE A 307 12.67 -16.87 11.87
N PRO A 308 12.65 -16.60 10.56
CA PRO A 308 13.84 -16.62 9.73
C PRO A 308 14.74 -15.40 9.88
N LEU A 309 16.04 -15.66 9.69
CA LEU A 309 17.11 -14.71 9.44
C LEU A 309 17.92 -15.18 8.22
N LEU A 310 17.95 -14.33 7.20
CA LEU A 310 18.86 -14.49 6.06
C LEU A 310 20.01 -13.50 6.19
N SER A 311 21.26 -13.97 6.24
CA SER A 311 22.43 -13.11 6.40
C SER A 311 23.57 -13.48 5.46
N ALA A 312 24.38 -12.50 5.08
CA ALA A 312 25.54 -12.67 4.19
C ALA A 312 26.75 -11.85 4.66
N GLY A 313 27.95 -12.41 4.45
CA GLY A 313 29.23 -11.80 4.78
C GLY A 313 30.38 -12.81 4.65
N PRO A 314 31.61 -12.50 5.11
CA PRO A 314 32.01 -11.22 5.64
C PRO A 314 32.27 -10.21 4.53
N ILE A 315 31.83 -8.97 4.72
CA ILE A 315 32.53 -7.82 4.15
C ILE A 315 33.73 -7.56 5.06
N HIS A 316 34.94 -7.73 4.53
CA HIS A 316 36.15 -7.80 5.37
C HIS A 316 36.39 -6.56 6.21
N TYR A 317 36.18 -5.37 5.64
CA TYR A 317 36.40 -4.09 6.30
C TYR A 317 35.33 -3.08 5.89
N LEU A 318 34.85 -2.33 6.88
CA LEU A 318 34.11 -1.09 6.70
C LEU A 318 34.82 -0.02 7.51
N ASN A 319 35.71 0.74 6.85
CA ASN A 319 36.51 1.74 7.55
C ASN A 319 35.62 2.89 8.01
N ARG A 320 36.13 3.68 8.96
CA ARG A 320 35.45 4.88 9.41
C ARG A 320 35.13 5.83 8.25
N GLY A 321 33.85 6.15 8.11
CA GLY A 321 33.32 7.06 7.09
C GLY A 321 32.86 6.36 5.81
N ASP A 322 33.31 5.14 5.57
CA ASP A 322 32.93 4.34 4.40
C ASP A 322 31.49 3.80 4.56
N SER A 323 30.91 3.42 3.42
CA SER A 323 29.55 2.91 3.33
C SER A 323 29.47 1.66 2.46
N ILE A 324 28.54 0.77 2.79
CA ILE A 324 28.06 -0.27 1.88
C ILE A 324 26.58 -0.06 1.57
N CYS A 325 26.09 -0.61 0.47
CA CYS A 325 24.67 -0.68 0.15
C CYS A 325 24.24 -2.15 0.09
N VAL A 326 23.21 -2.53 0.84
CA VAL A 326 22.61 -3.87 0.82
C VAL A 326 21.20 -3.75 0.31
N THR A 327 20.80 -4.62 -0.61
CA THR A 327 19.48 -4.55 -1.26
C THR A 327 18.69 -5.85 -1.07
N PHE A 328 17.46 -5.72 -0.58
CA PHE A 328 16.50 -6.81 -0.46
C PHE A 328 15.26 -6.55 -1.32
N ALA A 329 14.63 -7.61 -1.82
CA ALA A 329 13.31 -7.57 -2.43
C ALA A 329 12.29 -8.27 -1.53
N PHE A 330 11.16 -7.61 -1.31
CA PHE A 330 9.97 -8.15 -0.66
C PHE A 330 8.96 -8.43 -1.78
N ALA A 331 8.61 -9.70 -2.01
CA ALA A 331 7.86 -10.10 -3.18
C ALA A 331 6.72 -11.06 -2.82
N GLY A 332 5.57 -10.86 -3.45
CA GLY A 332 4.44 -11.78 -3.40
C GLY A 332 4.32 -12.63 -4.67
N GLY A 333 3.56 -13.71 -4.60
CA GLY A 333 3.07 -14.48 -5.76
C GLY A 333 1.87 -15.35 -5.36
N MET A 334 0.91 -15.57 -6.26
CA MET A 334 -0.23 -16.47 -5.97
C MET A 334 0.15 -17.94 -6.14
N THR A 335 1.27 -18.21 -6.79
CA THR A 335 1.93 -19.52 -6.84
C THR A 335 3.42 -19.37 -6.59
N GLU A 336 4.10 -20.48 -6.25
CA GLU A 336 5.56 -20.47 -6.09
C GLU A 336 6.26 -20.04 -7.39
N ALA A 337 5.76 -20.46 -8.55
CA ALA A 337 6.31 -20.06 -9.83
C ALA A 337 6.22 -18.55 -10.07
N GLU A 338 5.09 -17.93 -9.71
CA GLU A 338 4.92 -16.47 -9.79
C GLU A 338 5.83 -15.73 -8.81
N LEU A 339 5.95 -16.19 -7.56
CA LEU A 339 6.88 -15.61 -6.59
C LEU A 339 8.32 -15.61 -7.14
N LEU A 340 8.79 -16.75 -7.66
CA LEU A 340 10.13 -16.86 -8.24
C LEU A 340 10.30 -15.93 -9.46
N GLN A 341 9.25 -15.77 -10.27
CA GLN A 341 9.24 -14.84 -11.40
C GLN A 341 9.34 -13.37 -10.94
N ASN A 342 8.57 -12.99 -9.92
CA ASN A 342 8.53 -11.64 -9.35
C ASN A 342 9.87 -11.28 -8.69
N VAL A 343 10.48 -12.20 -7.93
CA VAL A 343 11.86 -12.05 -7.43
C VAL A 343 12.87 -11.92 -8.59
N GLY A 344 12.68 -12.67 -9.67
CA GLY A 344 13.47 -12.54 -10.89
C GLY A 344 13.37 -11.15 -11.54
N TRP A 345 12.19 -10.53 -11.53
CA TRP A 345 12.00 -9.15 -11.97
C TRP A 345 12.62 -8.14 -11.02
N ALA A 346 12.53 -8.36 -9.71
CA ALA A 346 13.22 -7.54 -8.71
C ALA A 346 14.74 -7.54 -8.93
N LYS A 347 15.32 -8.71 -9.21
CA LYS A 347 16.73 -8.84 -9.56
C LYS A 347 17.09 -8.10 -10.86
N ARG A 348 16.27 -8.20 -11.90
CA ARG A 348 16.47 -7.43 -13.15
C ARG A 348 16.42 -5.93 -12.91
N ALA A 349 15.49 -5.45 -12.09
CA ALA A 349 15.41 -4.04 -11.71
C ALA A 349 16.66 -3.57 -10.95
N TYR A 350 17.17 -4.39 -10.04
CA TYR A 350 18.43 -4.12 -9.36
C TYR A 350 19.62 -4.04 -10.34
N GLU A 351 19.75 -5.02 -11.22
CA GLU A 351 20.82 -5.11 -12.23
C GLU A 351 20.74 -3.98 -13.28
N SER A 352 19.55 -3.45 -13.56
CA SER A 352 19.33 -2.31 -14.47
C SER A 352 19.45 -0.95 -13.77
N HIS A 353 19.88 -0.92 -12.51
CA HIS A 353 19.94 0.29 -11.69
C HIS A 353 18.60 1.03 -11.62
N TYR A 354 17.51 0.25 -11.56
CA TYR A 354 16.13 0.70 -11.43
C TYR A 354 15.60 1.49 -12.64
N ILE A 355 16.31 1.45 -13.76
CA ILE A 355 15.85 1.97 -15.04
C ILE A 355 15.07 0.84 -15.71
N LEU A 356 13.76 1.00 -15.79
CA LEU A 356 12.80 -0.01 -16.22
C LEU A 356 11.94 0.54 -17.38
N PRO A 357 11.54 -0.30 -18.36
CA PRO A 357 10.55 0.10 -19.36
C PRO A 357 9.24 0.45 -18.66
N ALA A 358 8.73 1.66 -18.88
CA ALA A 358 7.57 2.16 -18.16
C ALA A 358 6.41 2.47 -19.12
N PRO A 359 5.17 2.09 -18.77
CA PRO A 359 4.01 2.59 -19.48
C PRO A 359 3.90 4.12 -19.35
N PRO A 360 3.27 4.81 -20.31
CA PRO A 360 2.87 6.20 -20.12
C PRO A 360 1.99 6.32 -18.87
N PRO A 361 2.20 7.30 -17.99
CA PRO A 361 1.44 7.41 -16.74
C PRO A 361 -0.04 7.66 -17.02
N SER A 362 -0.93 7.30 -16.10
CA SER A 362 -2.35 7.65 -16.21
C SER A 362 -2.57 9.17 -16.26
N PRO A 363 -3.55 9.68 -17.05
CA PRO A 363 -3.87 11.10 -17.11
C PRO A 363 -4.46 11.60 -15.79
N ARG A 364 -4.52 12.93 -15.62
CA ARG A 364 -5.35 13.51 -14.56
C ARG A 364 -6.81 13.24 -14.89
N LEU A 365 -7.55 12.69 -13.93
CA LEU A 365 -8.95 12.28 -14.10
C LEU A 365 -9.86 13.06 -13.15
N VAL A 366 -10.98 13.53 -13.66
CA VAL A 366 -12.11 14.04 -12.89
C VAL A 366 -13.37 13.29 -13.29
N ALA A 367 -14.11 12.79 -12.31
CA ALA A 367 -15.40 12.15 -12.52
C ALA A 367 -16.51 12.99 -11.88
N ILE A 368 -17.50 13.39 -12.67
CA ILE A 368 -18.65 14.17 -12.22
C ILE A 368 -19.87 13.26 -12.18
N PRO A 369 -20.44 12.97 -10.99
CA PRO A 369 -21.64 12.16 -10.89
C PRO A 369 -22.86 12.91 -11.43
N GLY A 370 -23.76 12.19 -12.08
CA GLY A 370 -25.07 12.67 -12.50
C GLY A 370 -26.13 11.60 -12.33
N SER A 371 -27.38 11.95 -12.65
CA SER A 371 -28.47 10.99 -12.49
C SER A 371 -28.32 9.87 -13.51
N ARG A 372 -28.06 8.66 -13.03
CA ARG A 372 -27.83 7.43 -13.80
C ARG A 372 -26.68 7.51 -14.81
N GLN A 373 -25.73 8.40 -14.55
CA GLN A 373 -24.56 8.57 -15.40
C GLN A 373 -23.37 9.10 -14.59
N VAL A 374 -22.18 8.94 -15.14
CA VAL A 374 -20.96 9.61 -14.68
C VAL A 374 -20.26 10.18 -15.91
N THR A 375 -19.91 11.47 -15.87
CA THR A 375 -19.11 12.10 -16.91
C THR A 375 -17.67 12.21 -16.45
N LEU A 376 -16.77 11.58 -17.19
CA LEU A 376 -15.32 11.59 -16.97
C LEU A 376 -14.68 12.65 -17.86
N TYR A 377 -13.81 13.45 -17.27
CA TYR A 377 -12.90 14.35 -17.96
C TYR A 377 -11.46 13.96 -17.65
N PHE A 378 -10.61 13.84 -18.67
CA PHE A 378 -9.18 13.58 -18.46
C PHE A 378 -8.29 14.33 -19.46
N ASP A 379 -7.09 14.68 -19.01
CA ASP A 379 -6.15 15.45 -19.83
C ASP A 379 -5.30 14.55 -20.74
N ASN A 380 -4.53 15.19 -21.62
CA ASN A 380 -3.67 14.50 -22.59
C ASN A 380 -2.20 14.46 -22.18
N SER A 381 -1.86 14.64 -20.90
CA SER A 381 -0.46 14.61 -20.45
C SER A 381 0.30 13.32 -20.81
N PRO A 382 -0.32 12.12 -20.81
CA PRO A 382 0.38 10.87 -21.13
C PRO A 382 0.90 10.81 -22.58
N GLU A 383 0.28 11.52 -23.52
CA GLU A 383 0.68 11.54 -24.94
C GLU A 383 2.09 12.11 -25.17
N PHE A 384 2.62 12.84 -24.18
CA PHE A 384 3.93 13.49 -24.23
C PHE A 384 4.97 12.84 -23.32
N ALA A 385 4.60 11.75 -22.64
CA ALA A 385 5.49 11.03 -21.74
C ALA A 385 6.65 10.40 -22.53
N HIS A 386 7.81 10.32 -21.89
CA HIS A 386 8.98 9.64 -22.41
C HIS A 386 9.26 8.40 -21.56
N ASP A 387 9.52 7.28 -22.21
CA ASP A 387 9.96 6.05 -21.55
C ASP A 387 11.36 6.27 -20.92
N PRO A 388 11.59 5.83 -19.67
CA PRO A 388 12.92 5.72 -19.09
C PRO A 388 13.82 4.73 -19.86
N ALA A 389 13.27 3.66 -20.45
CA ALA A 389 14.04 2.63 -21.15
C ALA A 389 13.30 2.01 -22.36
N PRO A 390 13.67 2.38 -23.61
CA PRO A 390 14.82 3.19 -23.99
C PRO A 390 14.57 4.69 -23.79
N PRO A 391 15.60 5.46 -23.38
CA PRO A 391 15.42 6.87 -23.06
C PRO A 391 14.96 7.66 -24.28
N HIS A 392 14.03 8.60 -24.05
CA HIS A 392 13.44 9.50 -25.03
C HIS A 392 12.40 8.90 -25.97
N LEU A 393 12.13 7.59 -25.91
CA LEU A 393 11.05 6.98 -26.68
C LEU A 393 9.70 7.57 -26.25
N ARG A 394 8.86 7.94 -27.23
CA ARG A 394 7.48 8.38 -27.02
C ARG A 394 6.56 7.40 -27.70
N ASP A 395 6.16 6.38 -26.98
CA ASP A 395 5.45 5.21 -27.48
C ASP A 395 4.00 5.12 -27.00
N PHE A 396 3.46 6.19 -26.40
CA PHE A 396 2.04 6.31 -26.11
C PHE A 396 1.20 5.93 -27.33
N GLU A 397 0.32 4.96 -27.14
CA GLU A 397 -0.60 4.44 -28.15
C GLU A 397 -2.03 4.87 -27.89
N GLY A 398 -2.51 4.81 -26.65
CA GLY A 398 -3.92 5.00 -26.38
C GLY A 398 -4.35 5.01 -24.93
N TYR A 399 -5.68 5.10 -24.74
CA TYR A 399 -6.36 5.13 -23.45
C TYR A 399 -7.31 3.94 -23.30
N ARG A 400 -7.44 3.42 -22.09
CA ARG A 400 -8.52 2.51 -21.71
C ARG A 400 -9.28 3.09 -20.51
N ILE A 401 -10.60 3.02 -20.57
CA ILE A 401 -11.50 3.60 -19.56
C ILE A 401 -12.21 2.44 -18.89
N TYR A 402 -12.07 2.34 -17.57
CA TYR A 402 -12.60 1.24 -16.77
C TYR A 402 -13.59 1.72 -15.71
N ARG A 403 -14.50 0.81 -15.34
CA ARG A 403 -15.39 0.94 -14.18
C ARG A 403 -15.36 -0.32 -13.33
N SER A 404 -15.31 -0.17 -12.00
CA SER A 404 -15.50 -1.26 -11.04
C SER A 404 -16.60 -0.92 -10.02
N GLU A 405 -17.24 -1.95 -9.47
CA GLU A 405 -18.15 -1.83 -8.32
C GLU A 405 -17.41 -2.08 -6.98
N THR A 406 -16.24 -2.71 -7.02
CA THR A 406 -15.46 -3.12 -5.83
C THR A 406 -14.24 -2.23 -5.59
N GLY A 407 -13.60 -1.75 -6.67
CA GLY A 407 -12.38 -0.94 -6.59
C GLY A 407 -11.13 -1.73 -6.21
N LEU A 408 -11.21 -3.07 -6.24
CA LEU A 408 -10.10 -3.97 -5.95
C LEU A 408 -9.03 -3.90 -7.05
N ALA A 409 -7.78 -4.24 -6.71
CA ALA A 409 -6.67 -4.19 -7.64
C ALA A 409 -6.76 -5.23 -8.78
N ASP A 410 -7.49 -6.34 -8.58
CA ASP A 410 -7.64 -7.41 -9.56
C ASP A 410 -8.32 -6.88 -10.85
N PRO A 411 -7.67 -6.93 -12.02
CA PRO A 411 -8.26 -6.51 -13.28
C PRO A 411 -9.58 -7.21 -13.64
N SER A 412 -9.83 -8.43 -13.11
CA SER A 412 -11.08 -9.17 -13.32
C SER A 412 -12.30 -8.50 -12.67
N GLU A 413 -12.06 -7.62 -11.69
CA GLU A 413 -13.07 -6.81 -10.99
C GLU A 413 -13.43 -5.51 -11.75
N TRP A 414 -12.81 -5.26 -12.90
CA TRP A 414 -13.00 -4.07 -13.71
C TRP A 414 -13.66 -4.39 -15.05
N THR A 415 -14.62 -3.56 -15.43
CA THR A 415 -15.26 -3.57 -16.74
C THR A 415 -14.62 -2.51 -17.64
N LEU A 416 -14.05 -2.93 -18.78
CA LEU A 416 -13.61 -2.02 -19.83
C LEU A 416 -14.84 -1.38 -20.51
N LEU A 417 -14.93 -0.05 -20.46
CA LEU A 417 -16.02 0.72 -21.07
C LEU A 417 -15.64 1.17 -22.49
N HIS A 418 -14.43 1.71 -22.63
CA HIS A 418 -13.93 2.25 -23.89
C HIS A 418 -12.43 1.98 -24.02
N GLN A 419 -11.99 1.82 -25.27
CA GLN A 419 -10.59 1.80 -25.64
C GLN A 419 -10.42 2.73 -26.83
N PHE A 420 -9.40 3.59 -26.74
CA PHE A 420 -8.99 4.53 -27.77
C PHE A 420 -7.53 4.30 -28.10
N ASP A 421 -7.18 4.38 -29.37
CA ASP A 421 -5.82 4.26 -29.89
C ASP A 421 -5.59 5.26 -31.01
N LYS A 422 -4.32 5.64 -31.17
CA LYS A 422 -3.86 6.45 -32.29
C LYS A 422 -4.16 5.74 -33.61
N THR A 423 -4.19 6.53 -34.66
CA THR A 423 -4.36 6.02 -36.02
C THR A 423 -3.02 6.08 -36.77
N PRO A 424 -2.87 5.40 -37.92
CA PRO A 424 -1.65 5.51 -38.72
C PRO A 424 -1.37 6.93 -39.24
N ALA A 425 -2.36 7.82 -39.20
CA ALA A 425 -2.18 9.23 -39.54
C ALA A 425 -1.47 10.02 -38.42
N ASP A 426 -1.48 9.50 -37.19
CA ASP A 426 -0.84 10.07 -36.01
C ASP A 426 0.62 9.58 -35.85
N THR A 427 1.08 8.69 -36.74
CA THR A 427 2.47 8.21 -36.81
C THR A 427 3.43 9.39 -37.02
N ILE A 428 4.11 9.79 -35.94
CA ILE A 428 5.29 10.63 -35.98
C ILE A 428 6.51 9.69 -36.04
N GLN A 429 7.58 10.13 -36.70
CA GLN A 429 8.80 9.42 -37.14
C GLN A 429 9.41 8.33 -36.22
N ASP A 430 9.02 8.24 -34.94
CA ASP A 430 9.71 7.46 -33.91
C ASP A 430 8.97 6.15 -33.52
N VAL A 431 7.66 6.01 -33.78
CA VAL A 431 6.85 4.83 -33.37
C VAL A 431 5.75 4.51 -34.38
N ASP A 432 5.58 3.23 -34.73
CA ASP A 432 4.51 2.76 -35.63
C ASP A 432 3.20 2.52 -34.88
N HIS A 433 2.27 3.48 -35.01
CA HIS A 433 0.91 3.43 -34.45
C HIS A 433 -0.10 2.69 -35.36
N SER A 434 0.34 1.80 -36.24
CA SER A 434 -0.56 0.96 -37.04
C SER A 434 -1.06 -0.29 -36.29
N MET A 435 -0.49 -0.56 -35.11
CA MET A 435 -0.81 -1.72 -34.29
C MET A 435 -2.01 -1.45 -33.39
N GLY A 436 -3.20 -1.87 -33.79
CA GLY A 436 -4.40 -1.70 -32.97
C GLY A 436 -5.71 -1.75 -33.75
N PHE A 437 -6.78 -1.29 -33.11
CA PHE A 437 -8.08 -1.10 -33.74
C PHE A 437 -8.17 0.26 -34.47
N ASN A 438 -7.25 1.19 -34.19
CA ASN A 438 -7.15 2.51 -34.80
C ASN A 438 -8.45 3.32 -34.68
N THR A 439 -9.00 3.36 -33.48
CA THR A 439 -10.31 3.96 -33.15
C THR A 439 -10.29 5.48 -33.09
N GLY A 440 -9.10 6.09 -32.99
CA GLY A 440 -8.92 7.54 -32.83
C GLY A 440 -9.03 7.98 -31.37
N MET A 441 -8.65 9.22 -31.09
CA MET A 441 -8.72 9.80 -29.74
C MET A 441 -10.16 10.20 -29.36
N PRO A 442 -10.48 10.25 -28.04
CA PRO A 442 -11.79 10.64 -27.55
C PRO A 442 -12.20 12.07 -27.96
N GLU A 443 -13.49 12.39 -27.80
CA GLU A 443 -13.99 13.75 -28.00
C GLU A 443 -13.43 14.72 -26.94
N ILE A 444 -13.07 15.94 -27.37
CA ILE A 444 -12.56 17.01 -26.50
C ILE A 444 -13.70 17.93 -26.08
N GLU A 445 -13.81 18.21 -24.78
CA GLU A 445 -14.72 19.19 -24.22
C GLU A 445 -14.39 20.61 -24.72
N GLN A 446 -15.42 21.32 -25.19
CA GLN A 446 -15.27 22.61 -25.86
C GLN A 446 -15.56 23.80 -24.94
N GLU A 447 -16.29 23.56 -23.85
CA GLU A 447 -16.79 24.60 -22.95
C GLU A 447 -16.61 24.23 -21.46
N GLY A 448 -16.84 25.20 -20.59
CA GLY A 448 -16.77 24.98 -19.14
C GLY A 448 -15.34 24.83 -18.58
N PRO A 449 -15.22 24.38 -17.33
CA PRO A 449 -13.94 24.35 -16.60
C PRO A 449 -12.94 23.32 -17.14
N TYR A 450 -13.40 22.28 -17.86
CA TYR A 450 -12.57 21.22 -18.42
C TYR A 450 -12.37 21.36 -19.94
N LYS A 451 -12.56 22.56 -20.48
CA LYS A 451 -12.29 22.84 -21.89
C LYS A 451 -10.88 22.38 -22.28
N GLY A 452 -10.79 21.60 -23.35
CA GLY A 452 -9.54 21.03 -23.87
C GLY A 452 -9.20 19.64 -23.31
N TRP A 453 -9.98 19.11 -22.36
CA TRP A 453 -9.83 17.75 -21.85
C TRP A 453 -10.70 16.78 -22.66
N TYR A 454 -10.31 15.51 -22.70
CA TYR A 454 -11.15 14.45 -23.24
C TYR A 454 -12.38 14.24 -22.36
N LYS A 455 -13.50 13.85 -22.98
CA LYS A 455 -14.79 13.65 -22.31
C LYS A 455 -15.41 12.30 -22.65
N ILE A 456 -15.81 11.56 -21.63
CA ILE A 456 -16.59 10.32 -21.75
C ILE A 456 -17.78 10.37 -20.81
N THR A 457 -18.95 9.87 -21.24
CA THR A 457 -20.10 9.71 -20.36
C THR A 457 -20.47 8.24 -20.27
N ASP A 458 -20.29 7.64 -19.10
CA ASP A 458 -20.84 6.33 -18.79
C ASP A 458 -22.31 6.48 -18.37
N THR A 459 -23.20 5.67 -18.94
CA THR A 459 -24.65 5.75 -18.69
C THR A 459 -25.18 4.41 -18.23
N GLY A 460 -26.27 4.43 -17.47
CA GLY A 460 -26.93 3.21 -17.00
C GLY A 460 -26.46 2.72 -15.63
N VAL A 461 -25.48 3.39 -15.03
CA VAL A 461 -25.16 3.24 -13.60
C VAL A 461 -26.37 3.57 -12.72
N LYS A 462 -26.38 3.02 -11.51
CA LYS A 462 -27.49 3.19 -10.56
C LYS A 462 -27.16 4.29 -9.57
N ASN A 463 -28.12 5.16 -9.29
CA ASN A 463 -27.94 6.18 -8.26
C ASN A 463 -27.71 5.54 -6.89
N GLY A 464 -26.83 6.15 -6.12
CA GLY A 464 -26.52 5.75 -4.75
C GLY A 464 -25.65 4.52 -4.61
N PHE A 465 -25.29 3.86 -5.70
CA PHE A 465 -24.29 2.80 -5.72
C PHE A 465 -22.91 3.41 -5.88
N LYS A 466 -21.94 2.83 -5.19
CA LYS A 466 -20.55 3.21 -5.33
C LYS A 466 -19.99 2.61 -6.61
N TYR A 467 -19.26 3.42 -7.36
CA TYR A 467 -18.49 3.00 -8.52
C TYR A 467 -17.09 3.60 -8.44
N TYR A 468 -16.14 2.89 -9.00
CA TYR A 468 -14.77 3.35 -9.17
C TYR A 468 -14.50 3.48 -10.66
N TYR A 469 -13.86 4.56 -11.07
CA TYR A 469 -13.42 4.77 -12.44
C TYR A 469 -11.92 4.96 -12.50
N SER A 470 -11.33 4.49 -13.59
CA SER A 470 -9.92 4.69 -13.89
C SER A 470 -9.77 4.92 -15.38
N VAL A 471 -8.81 5.78 -15.73
CA VAL A 471 -8.37 5.96 -17.12
C VAL A 471 -6.90 5.64 -17.15
N THR A 472 -6.54 4.59 -17.86
CA THR A 472 -5.15 4.15 -18.02
C THR A 472 -4.64 4.56 -19.39
N SER A 473 -3.32 4.63 -19.50
CA SER A 473 -2.62 4.85 -20.76
C SER A 473 -1.78 3.63 -21.08
N TYR A 474 -1.65 3.30 -22.36
CA TYR A 474 -0.81 2.19 -22.80
C TYR A 474 0.07 2.58 -23.97
N ASP A 475 1.20 1.90 -24.09
CA ASP A 475 2.16 2.06 -25.18
C ASP A 475 2.02 0.95 -26.24
N VAL A 476 2.78 1.06 -27.33
CA VAL A 476 2.86 0.03 -28.37
C VAL A 476 3.70 -1.20 -27.97
N GLY A 477 4.46 -1.11 -26.88
CA GLY A 477 5.52 -2.05 -26.51
C GLY A 477 6.70 -2.06 -27.50
N ASN A 478 7.55 -3.09 -27.40
CA ASN A 478 8.65 -3.29 -28.34
C ASN A 478 8.78 -4.77 -28.74
N PRO A 479 8.09 -5.20 -29.82
CA PRO A 479 8.14 -6.57 -30.31
C PRO A 479 9.54 -7.06 -30.71
N GLU A 480 10.46 -6.17 -31.10
CA GLU A 480 11.82 -6.55 -31.53
C GLU A 480 12.64 -7.14 -30.38
N ILE A 481 12.38 -6.68 -29.16
CA ILE A 481 13.02 -7.19 -27.92
C ILE A 481 12.06 -8.06 -27.09
N GLY A 482 10.85 -8.32 -27.59
CA GLY A 482 9.83 -9.12 -26.91
C GLY A 482 9.15 -8.43 -25.73
N LEU A 483 9.21 -7.09 -25.65
CA LEU A 483 8.48 -6.30 -24.67
C LEU A 483 7.02 -6.15 -25.14
N PRO A 484 6.02 -6.69 -24.44
CA PRO A 484 4.62 -6.45 -24.77
C PRO A 484 4.24 -4.99 -24.49
N SER A 485 3.10 -4.56 -25.03
CA SER A 485 2.46 -3.30 -24.63
C SER A 485 2.26 -3.25 -23.12
N LEU A 486 2.75 -2.19 -22.49
CA LEU A 486 2.54 -1.92 -21.09
C LEU A 486 1.39 -0.94 -20.92
N GLU A 487 0.70 -1.06 -19.79
CA GLU A 487 -0.42 -0.22 -19.41
C GLU A 487 -0.21 0.29 -17.99
N SER A 488 -0.53 1.56 -17.77
CA SER A 488 -0.47 2.16 -16.44
C SER A 488 -1.51 1.55 -15.50
N SER A 489 -1.23 1.59 -14.20
CA SER A 489 -2.09 0.90 -13.23
C SER A 489 -3.48 1.51 -13.14
N LEU A 490 -4.48 0.61 -13.04
CA LEU A 490 -5.87 0.96 -12.72
C LEU A 490 -6.00 1.79 -11.43
N ARG A 491 -5.05 1.65 -10.49
CA ARG A 491 -5.08 2.38 -9.21
C ARG A 491 -4.43 3.77 -9.28
N GLN A 492 -3.65 4.07 -10.32
CA GLN A 492 -2.83 5.29 -10.37
C GLN A 492 -3.66 6.59 -10.36
N ASN A 493 -4.85 6.59 -10.99
CA ASN A 493 -5.78 7.72 -10.98
C ASN A 493 -7.22 7.32 -10.61
N MET A 494 -7.39 6.21 -9.90
CA MET A 494 -8.71 5.70 -9.53
C MET A 494 -9.50 6.74 -8.74
N VAL A 495 -10.75 6.97 -9.13
CA VAL A 495 -11.67 7.87 -8.44
C VAL A 495 -12.94 7.12 -8.03
N GLU A 496 -13.34 7.28 -6.77
CA GLU A 496 -14.63 6.81 -6.26
C GLU A 496 -15.72 7.85 -6.57
N VAL A 497 -16.86 7.38 -7.07
CA VAL A 497 -18.06 8.21 -7.29
C VAL A 497 -19.32 7.48 -6.88
N ILE A 498 -20.30 8.25 -6.42
CA ILE A 498 -21.65 7.77 -6.15
C ILE A 498 -22.60 8.59 -7.03
N PRO A 499 -23.11 8.02 -8.14
CA PRO A 499 -24.06 8.70 -9.01
C PRO A 499 -25.28 9.13 -8.24
N GLY A 500 -25.82 10.29 -8.58
CA GLY A 500 -26.83 10.96 -7.79
C GLY A 500 -27.57 11.99 -8.60
N THR A 501 -28.72 12.39 -8.08
CA THR A 501 -29.51 13.45 -8.68
C THR A 501 -28.86 14.81 -8.39
N PRO A 502 -28.77 15.72 -9.37
CA PRO A 502 -28.30 17.09 -9.09
C PRO A 502 -29.32 17.82 -8.22
N PRO A 503 -28.91 18.92 -7.56
CA PRO A 503 -29.85 19.72 -6.79
C PRO A 503 -31.00 20.25 -7.66
N THR A 504 -32.23 20.22 -7.15
CA THR A 504 -33.39 20.70 -7.90
C THR A 504 -34.53 21.23 -7.02
N SER A 505 -34.99 22.44 -7.35
CA SER A 505 -36.21 23.05 -6.81
C SER A 505 -37.42 22.92 -7.76
N ALA A 506 -37.30 22.12 -8.83
CA ALA A 506 -38.35 21.96 -9.83
C ALA A 506 -39.62 21.37 -9.18
N PRO A 507 -40.81 21.96 -9.38
CA PRO A 507 -42.03 21.59 -8.65
C PRO A 507 -42.59 20.22 -9.04
N ASP A 508 -42.28 19.74 -10.23
CA ASP A 508 -42.74 18.48 -10.83
C ASP A 508 -41.83 17.28 -10.52
N ILE A 509 -40.66 17.52 -9.94
CA ILE A 509 -39.74 16.46 -9.52
C ILE A 509 -40.05 16.06 -8.07
N GLU A 510 -40.40 14.80 -7.85
CA GLU A 510 -40.64 14.27 -6.50
C GLU A 510 -39.33 14.02 -5.75
N VAL A 511 -39.33 14.36 -4.45
CA VAL A 511 -38.29 13.92 -3.53
C VAL A 511 -38.54 12.46 -3.17
N GLY A 512 -37.47 11.69 -3.04
CA GLY A 512 -37.58 10.27 -2.74
C GLY A 512 -36.51 9.76 -1.82
N VAL A 513 -36.61 8.47 -1.52
CA VAL A 513 -35.69 7.76 -0.63
C VAL A 513 -35.33 6.41 -1.24
N TYR A 514 -34.06 6.02 -1.18
CA TYR A 514 -33.63 4.66 -1.44
C TYR A 514 -32.59 4.18 -0.41
N PRO A 515 -32.52 2.87 -0.11
CA PRO A 515 -33.52 1.87 -0.48
C PRO A 515 -34.88 2.12 0.21
N ASN A 516 -35.96 1.82 -0.49
CA ASN A 516 -37.31 1.93 0.04
C ASN A 516 -38.17 0.74 -0.46
N PRO A 517 -38.48 -0.26 0.39
CA PRO A 517 -38.19 -0.31 1.83
C PRO A 517 -36.69 -0.48 2.12
N TYR A 518 -36.21 0.16 3.18
CA TYR A 518 -34.91 -0.15 3.79
C TYR A 518 -35.02 -1.46 4.57
N LYS A 519 -34.06 -2.36 4.35
CA LYS A 519 -33.93 -3.63 5.07
C LYS A 519 -32.55 -3.68 5.71
N VAL A 520 -32.46 -4.11 6.97
CA VAL A 520 -31.18 -4.32 7.65
C VAL A 520 -30.30 -5.28 6.84
N GLN A 521 -28.99 -4.98 6.78
CA GLN A 521 -28.03 -5.59 5.85
C GLN A 521 -28.34 -5.22 4.40
N SER A 522 -28.70 -3.96 4.17
CA SER A 522 -28.78 -3.44 2.81
C SER A 522 -27.39 -3.42 2.17
N MET A 523 -27.30 -3.49 0.84
CA MET A 523 -26.01 -3.42 0.14
C MET A 523 -25.23 -2.12 0.40
N TRP A 524 -25.91 -1.09 0.93
CA TRP A 524 -25.31 0.19 1.29
C TRP A 524 -24.86 0.27 2.75
N ASP A 525 -25.17 -0.73 3.58
CA ASP A 525 -24.77 -0.75 4.97
C ASP A 525 -23.31 -1.22 5.09
N THR A 526 -22.50 -0.52 5.86
CA THR A 526 -21.24 -1.06 6.39
C THR A 526 -21.58 -1.95 7.60
N GLY A 527 -20.81 -3.01 7.85
CA GLY A 527 -21.09 -4.04 8.87
C GLY A 527 -21.22 -3.57 10.34
N ILE A 528 -21.18 -2.27 10.60
CA ILE A 528 -21.35 -1.64 11.91
C ILE A 528 -22.70 -0.90 12.02
N PRO A 529 -23.31 -0.81 13.23
CA PRO A 529 -24.63 -0.20 13.41
C PRO A 529 -24.76 1.25 12.92
N THR A 530 -23.67 2.03 12.95
CA THR A 530 -23.62 3.44 12.55
C THR A 530 -23.41 3.66 11.06
N GLY A 531 -23.04 2.63 10.30
CA GLY A 531 -22.85 2.77 8.87
C GLY A 531 -23.95 2.14 8.05
N ARG A 532 -25.16 2.09 8.61
CA ARG A 532 -26.37 1.85 7.82
C ARG A 532 -26.69 3.07 6.97
N VAL A 533 -27.29 2.89 5.79
CA VAL A 533 -27.46 4.00 4.85
C VAL A 533 -28.86 4.05 4.25
N ILE A 534 -29.54 5.17 4.46
CA ILE A 534 -30.67 5.63 3.66
C ILE A 534 -30.27 6.91 2.95
N ARG A 535 -30.61 7.04 1.65
CA ARG A 535 -30.34 8.23 0.85
C ARG A 535 -31.64 8.90 0.42
N PHE A 536 -31.71 10.20 0.68
CA PHE A 536 -32.71 11.11 0.13
C PHE A 536 -32.20 11.66 -1.20
N TYR A 537 -33.08 11.81 -2.19
CA TYR A 537 -32.71 12.30 -3.52
C TYR A 537 -33.69 13.33 -4.07
N ASN A 538 -33.28 14.00 -5.16
CA ASN A 538 -33.95 15.15 -5.78
C ASN A 538 -34.15 16.32 -4.81
N LEU A 539 -33.20 16.53 -3.91
CA LEU A 539 -33.23 17.62 -2.95
C LEU A 539 -32.85 18.96 -3.61
N PRO A 540 -33.40 20.09 -3.14
CA PRO A 540 -32.84 21.42 -3.41
C PRO A 540 -31.41 21.54 -2.88
N ALA A 541 -30.64 22.53 -3.36
CA ALA A 541 -29.27 22.78 -2.87
C ALA A 541 -29.27 23.21 -1.39
N HIS A 542 -30.25 24.01 -0.98
CA HIS A 542 -30.43 24.52 0.38
C HIS A 542 -31.78 24.04 0.94
N ALA A 543 -31.77 23.03 1.82
CA ALA A 543 -33.00 22.46 2.36
C ALA A 543 -32.85 21.84 3.75
N THR A 544 -33.95 21.81 4.52
CA THR A 544 -34.05 20.99 5.74
C THR A 544 -34.92 19.77 5.48
N ILE A 545 -34.43 18.59 5.86
CA ILE A 545 -35.17 17.32 5.85
C ILE A 545 -35.63 17.02 7.28
N TYR A 546 -36.94 16.97 7.47
CA TYR A 546 -37.56 16.54 8.73
C TYR A 546 -38.13 15.14 8.56
N ILE A 547 -37.77 14.23 9.46
CA ILE A 547 -38.20 12.83 9.44
C ILE A 547 -39.10 12.57 10.64
N TYR A 548 -40.29 12.03 10.39
CA TYR A 548 -41.32 11.75 11.40
C TYR A 548 -41.72 10.27 11.40
N ASN A 549 -42.08 9.74 12.56
CA ASN A 549 -42.78 8.46 12.65
C ASN A 549 -44.29 8.63 12.36
N LEU A 550 -45.04 7.53 12.29
CA LEU A 550 -46.50 7.59 12.06
C LEU A 550 -47.31 8.24 13.19
N ALA A 551 -46.75 8.39 14.39
CA ALA A 551 -47.38 9.14 15.47
C ALA A 551 -47.19 10.66 15.31
N GLY A 552 -46.41 11.11 14.31
CA GLY A 552 -46.10 12.52 14.08
C GLY A 552 -44.96 13.05 14.95
N GLU A 553 -44.23 12.18 15.65
CA GLU A 553 -43.06 12.58 16.42
C GLU A 553 -41.88 12.83 15.49
N LEU A 554 -41.17 13.94 15.70
CA LEU A 554 -39.94 14.26 14.97
C LEU A 554 -38.81 13.34 15.44
N VAL A 555 -38.24 12.60 14.50
CA VAL A 555 -37.22 11.57 14.73
C VAL A 555 -35.84 12.09 14.39
N LYS A 556 -35.72 12.84 13.30
CA LYS A 556 -34.45 13.38 12.81
C LYS A 556 -34.66 14.67 12.04
N THR A 557 -33.74 15.60 12.22
CA THR A 557 -33.55 16.78 11.36
C THR A 557 -32.20 16.68 10.67
N ILE A 558 -32.17 16.94 9.36
CA ILE A 558 -30.94 16.96 8.55
C ILE A 558 -30.94 18.26 7.76
N GLU A 559 -29.87 19.05 7.89
CA GLU A 559 -29.64 20.20 7.04
C GLU A 559 -28.84 19.77 5.81
N HIS A 560 -29.30 20.18 4.63
CA HIS A 560 -28.69 19.91 3.34
C HIS A 560 -28.30 21.25 2.70
N GLU A 561 -27.00 21.50 2.62
CA GLU A 561 -26.41 22.75 2.13
C GLU A 561 -25.31 22.40 1.13
N ASP A 562 -25.70 21.88 -0.04
CA ASP A 562 -24.77 21.39 -1.06
C ASP A 562 -25.24 21.77 -2.48
N GLU A 563 -24.50 22.67 -3.12
CA GLU A 563 -24.76 23.11 -4.49
C GLU A 563 -24.38 22.08 -5.56
N SER A 564 -23.66 21.02 -5.19
CA SER A 564 -23.14 20.02 -6.12
C SER A 564 -24.03 18.78 -6.23
N THR A 565 -24.86 18.49 -5.22
CA THR A 565 -25.68 17.27 -5.18
C THR A 565 -27.07 17.48 -4.56
N GLY A 566 -28.06 16.80 -5.13
CA GLY A 566 -29.42 16.67 -4.60
C GLY A 566 -29.60 15.43 -3.75
N GLU A 567 -28.52 14.82 -3.27
CA GLU A 567 -28.52 13.61 -2.44
C GLU A 567 -28.09 13.90 -1.00
N CYS A 568 -28.73 13.25 -0.02
CA CYS A 568 -28.35 13.37 1.39
C CYS A 568 -28.46 12.01 2.11
N VAL A 569 -27.47 11.67 2.94
CA VAL A 569 -27.41 10.38 3.67
C VAL A 569 -27.93 10.52 5.09
N TRP A 570 -28.70 9.52 5.54
CA TRP A 570 -29.03 9.32 6.96
C TRP A 570 -28.62 7.93 7.43
N ASN A 571 -27.94 7.87 8.58
CA ASN A 571 -27.44 6.64 9.20
C ASN A 571 -28.45 5.92 10.11
N LEU A 572 -29.73 6.30 10.05
CA LEU A 572 -30.79 5.82 10.93
C LEU A 572 -30.60 6.12 12.43
N ILE A 573 -29.62 6.97 12.80
CA ILE A 573 -29.49 7.46 14.17
C ILE A 573 -30.34 8.72 14.32
N THR A 574 -31.28 8.68 15.26
CA THR A 574 -32.20 9.77 15.58
C THR A 574 -31.46 10.93 16.27
N ASP A 575 -32.11 12.10 16.38
CA ASP A 575 -31.54 13.22 17.16
C ASP A 575 -31.41 12.89 18.65
N GLY A 576 -32.15 11.89 19.13
CA GLY A 576 -32.02 11.33 20.49
C GLY A 576 -30.87 10.33 20.66
N MET A 577 -29.97 10.18 19.66
CA MET A 577 -28.85 9.23 19.68
C MET A 577 -29.29 7.77 19.84
N GLN A 578 -30.45 7.43 19.28
CA GLN A 578 -30.98 6.07 19.25
C GLN A 578 -31.13 5.58 17.81
N GLU A 579 -31.13 4.26 17.63
CA GLU A 579 -31.39 3.67 16.32
C GLU A 579 -32.90 3.73 16.00
N ALA A 580 -33.25 4.24 14.82
CA ALA A 580 -34.65 4.33 14.38
C ALA A 580 -35.31 2.93 14.36
N ALA A 581 -36.52 2.80 14.88
CA ALA A 581 -37.23 1.51 14.96
C ALA A 581 -37.81 1.04 13.60
N THR A 582 -38.13 -0.25 13.48
CA THR A 582 -38.93 -0.78 12.37
C THR A 582 -40.26 -0.05 12.28
N GLY A 583 -40.61 0.44 11.10
CA GLY A 583 -41.84 1.20 10.91
C GLY A 583 -41.87 2.03 9.63
N LEU A 584 -43.05 2.56 9.34
CA LEU A 584 -43.26 3.52 8.26
C LEU A 584 -42.93 4.93 8.78
N TYR A 585 -42.20 5.69 7.98
CA TYR A 585 -41.79 7.06 8.27
C TYR A 585 -42.26 7.99 7.17
N ILE A 586 -42.50 9.25 7.54
CA ILE A 586 -42.83 10.35 6.63
C ILE A 586 -41.69 11.35 6.71
N PHE A 587 -41.23 11.83 5.57
CA PHE A 587 -40.25 12.92 5.54
C PHE A 587 -40.80 14.13 4.81
N CYS A 588 -40.32 15.29 5.22
CA CYS A 588 -40.68 16.60 4.72
C CYS A 588 -39.39 17.34 4.37
N VAL A 589 -39.27 17.77 3.12
CA VAL A 589 -38.14 18.56 2.62
C VAL A 589 -38.63 19.99 2.45
N LYS A 590 -38.05 20.91 3.21
CA LYS A 590 -38.30 22.34 3.10
C LYS A 590 -37.16 22.98 2.33
N ASP A 591 -37.46 23.47 1.14
CA ASP A 591 -36.55 24.27 0.32
C ASP A 591 -36.43 25.68 0.93
N HIS A 592 -35.22 26.13 1.24
CA HIS A 592 -34.99 27.44 1.85
C HIS A 592 -34.98 28.58 0.83
N ASP A 593 -34.66 28.30 -0.43
CA ASP A 593 -34.63 29.29 -1.51
C ASP A 593 -36.04 29.63 -1.99
N THR A 594 -36.89 28.61 -2.13
CA THR A 594 -38.26 28.78 -2.64
C THR A 594 -39.32 28.80 -1.54
N GLY A 595 -38.99 28.35 -0.33
CA GLY A 595 -39.92 28.18 0.78
C GLY A 595 -40.94 27.04 0.59
N LYS A 596 -40.83 26.26 -0.50
CA LYS A 596 -41.75 25.17 -0.80
C LYS A 596 -41.42 23.93 0.01
N ILE A 597 -42.46 23.14 0.27
CA ILE A 597 -42.36 21.89 1.01
C ILE A 597 -42.75 20.74 0.09
N LYS A 598 -41.91 19.70 0.05
CA LYS A 598 -42.23 18.41 -0.56
C LYS A 598 -42.22 17.32 0.50
N THR A 599 -43.03 16.28 0.32
CA THR A 599 -43.18 15.20 1.29
C THR A 599 -43.05 13.85 0.62
N GLY A 600 -42.50 12.87 1.32
CA GLY A 600 -42.51 11.48 0.89
C GLY A 600 -42.58 10.52 2.07
N LYS A 601 -42.50 9.22 1.79
CA LYS A 601 -42.58 8.15 2.79
C LYS A 601 -41.61 7.03 2.51
N PHE A 602 -41.12 6.38 3.56
CA PHE A 602 -40.26 5.20 3.43
C PHE A 602 -40.48 4.23 4.60
N LEU A 603 -40.20 2.96 4.37
CA LEU A 603 -40.40 1.88 5.34
C LEU A 603 -39.03 1.35 5.79
N ILE A 604 -38.82 1.23 7.10
CA ILE A 604 -37.68 0.55 7.72
C ILE A 604 -38.13 -0.83 8.19
N ILE A 605 -37.40 -1.87 7.76
CA ILE A 605 -37.59 -3.28 8.16
C ILE A 605 -36.27 -3.77 8.77
N LYS A 606 -36.31 -4.15 10.06
CA LYS A 606 -35.17 -4.78 10.74
C LYS A 606 -35.31 -6.30 10.83
#